data_AF-A0A087T1F6-F1
#
_entry.id   AF-A0A087T1F6-F1
#
_cell.length_a   1.000
_cell.length_b   1.000
_cell.length_c   1.000
_cell.angle_alpha   90.00
_cell.angle_beta   90.00
_cell.angle_gamma   90.00
#
_symmetry.space_group_name_H-M   'P 1'
#
loop_
_entity.id
_entity.type
_entity.pdbx_description
1 polymer ?
#
loop_
_entity_poly.entity_id
_entity_poly.type
_entity_poly.pdbx_seq_one_letter_code
_entity_poly.pdbx_strand_id
1 'polypeptide(L)'
;MERGLYLLELHGKPLTEEELSPEILADVMEVNEMLEECQTPNALEAIRHVNDAKLQLLFSEVSLSFKEKNFNKARESLCKLKYYVNIDKKIRKMEEDFGISRDD
;
A
#
# COMPACT_ATOMS: atom_id res chain seq x y z
N MET A 1 4.36 8.96 3.91
CA MET A 1 3.05 9.16 3.24
C MET A 1 2.62 10.62 3.24
N GLU A 2 2.54 11.28 4.41
CA GLU A 2 2.08 12.68 4.56
C GLU A 2 2.75 13.67 3.59
N ARG A 3 4.08 13.59 3.42
CA ARG A 3 4.81 14.43 2.48
C ARG A 3 4.29 14.36 1.04
N GLY A 4 3.91 13.17 0.57
CA GLY A 4 3.40 12.99 -0.78
C GLY A 4 2.00 13.59 -0.97
N LEU A 5 1.12 13.40 0.03
CA LEU A 5 -0.22 14.00 0.03
C LEU A 5 -0.14 15.52 0.06
N TYR A 6 0.73 16.07 0.91
CA TYR A 6 0.97 17.52 0.97
C TYR A 6 1.49 18.08 -0.36
N LEU A 7 2.42 17.38 -1.01
CA LEU A 7 2.90 17.79 -2.34
C LEU A 7 1.78 17.79 -3.39
N LEU A 8 0.83 16.86 -3.34
CA LEU A 8 -0.32 16.86 -4.23
C LEU A 8 -1.28 18.02 -3.97
N GLU A 9 -1.55 18.33 -2.70
CA GLU A 9 -2.38 19.47 -2.30
C GLU A 9 -1.81 20.80 -2.79
N LEU A 10 -0.49 21.00 -2.66
CA LEU A 10 0.19 22.19 -3.18
C LEU A 10 0.04 22.38 -4.70
N HIS A 11 -0.19 21.29 -5.44
CA HIS A 11 -0.40 21.29 -6.88
C HIS A 11 -1.89 21.21 -7.28
N GLY A 12 -2.81 21.41 -6.33
CA GLY A 12 -4.26 21.44 -6.59
C GLY A 12 -4.85 20.09 -6.99
N LYS A 13 -4.20 18.98 -6.61
CA LYS A 13 -4.63 17.60 -6.94
C LYS A 13 -4.75 16.75 -5.68
N PRO A 14 -5.56 17.15 -4.67
CA PRO A 14 -5.73 16.37 -3.45
C PRO A 14 -6.19 14.96 -3.79
N LEU A 15 -5.70 13.97 -3.04
CA LEU A 15 -6.11 12.59 -3.21
C LEU A 15 -7.47 12.39 -2.51
N THR A 16 -8.53 12.12 -3.27
CA THR A 16 -9.82 11.70 -2.71
C THR A 16 -9.96 10.17 -2.75
N GLU A 17 -10.72 9.60 -1.81
CA GLU A 17 -10.89 8.14 -1.70
C GLU A 17 -11.72 7.54 -2.85
N GLU A 18 -12.49 8.37 -3.56
CA GLU A 18 -13.41 7.98 -4.64
C GLU A 18 -12.72 7.75 -5.99
N GLU A 19 -11.41 7.98 -6.10
CA GLU A 19 -10.68 7.94 -7.39
C GLU A 19 -9.90 6.64 -7.65
N LEU A 20 -10.23 5.58 -6.91
CA LEU A 20 -9.68 4.25 -7.16
C LEU A 20 -10.18 3.74 -8.52
N SER A 21 -9.26 3.50 -9.46
CA SER A 21 -9.63 2.84 -10.71
C SER A 21 -10.05 1.39 -10.42
N PRO A 22 -10.88 0.77 -11.28
CA PRO A 22 -11.30 -0.63 -11.11
C PRO A 22 -10.12 -1.59 -10.98
N GLU A 23 -9.02 -1.33 -11.68
CA GLU A 23 -7.80 -2.13 -11.59
C GLU A 23 -7.16 -2.04 -10.21
N ILE A 24 -7.10 -0.84 -9.63
CA ILE A 24 -6.59 -0.67 -8.26
C ILE A 24 -7.48 -1.40 -7.28
N LEU A 25 -8.80 -1.29 -7.43
CA LEU A 25 -9.76 -1.94 -6.55
C LEU A 25 -9.69 -3.47 -6.63
N ALA A 26 -9.43 -4.03 -7.82
CA ALA A 26 -9.24 -5.47 -8.00
C ALA A 26 -7.98 -5.96 -7.27
N ASP A 27 -6.83 -5.32 -7.50
CA ASP A 27 -5.57 -5.64 -6.79
C ASP A 27 -5.76 -5.57 -5.27
N VAL A 28 -6.52 -4.57 -4.83
CA VAL A 28 -6.88 -4.33 -3.43
C VAL A 28 -7.67 -5.50 -2.86
N MET A 29 -8.75 -5.90 -3.53
CA MET A 29 -9.63 -6.96 -3.08
C MET A 29 -8.90 -8.30 -3.01
N GLU A 30 -8.09 -8.63 -4.00
CA GLU A 30 -7.33 -9.89 -4.06
C GLU A 30 -6.45 -10.08 -2.82
N VAL A 31 -5.71 -9.03 -2.42
CA VAL A 31 -4.85 -9.11 -1.22
C VAL A 31 -5.67 -9.17 0.07
N ASN A 32 -6.85 -8.55 0.13
CA ASN A 32 -7.73 -8.70 1.29
C ASN A 32 -8.26 -10.12 1.42
N GLU A 33 -8.67 -10.74 0.31
CA GLU A 33 -9.15 -12.13 0.30
C GLU A 33 -8.05 -13.07 0.78
N MET A 34 -6.81 -12.91 0.28
CA MET A 34 -5.65 -13.68 0.77
C MET A 34 -5.43 -13.53 2.28
N LEU A 35 -5.60 -12.33 2.82
CA LEU A 35 -5.48 -12.08 4.26
C LEU A 35 -6.62 -12.72 5.06
N GLU A 36 -7.86 -12.67 4.56
CA GLU A 36 -9.02 -13.25 5.23
C GLU A 36 -8.95 -14.79 5.28
N GLU A 37 -8.38 -15.41 4.24
CA GLU A 37 -8.16 -16.86 4.17
C GLU A 37 -6.90 -17.32 4.90
N CYS A 38 -6.04 -16.40 5.35
CA CYS A 38 -4.77 -16.71 5.98
C CYS A 38 -4.96 -17.27 7.41
N GLN A 39 -4.74 -18.58 7.56
CA GLN A 39 -4.91 -19.29 8.84
C GLN A 39 -3.59 -19.72 9.51
N THR A 40 -2.44 -19.43 8.88
CA THR A 40 -1.14 -19.90 9.39
C THR A 40 -0.07 -18.81 9.39
N PRO A 41 0.87 -18.85 10.35
CA PRO A 41 2.03 -17.96 10.38
C PRO A 41 2.83 -17.94 9.07
N ASN A 42 3.09 -19.11 8.47
CA ASN A 42 3.88 -19.21 7.24
C ASN A 42 3.17 -18.56 6.04
N ALA A 43 1.85 -18.70 5.94
CA ALA A 43 1.07 -18.03 4.89
C ALA A 43 1.10 -16.51 5.09
N LEU A 44 0.97 -16.05 6.34
CA LEU A 44 1.04 -14.63 6.66
C LEU A 44 2.41 -14.03 6.33
N GLU A 45 3.48 -14.76 6.59
CA GLU A 45 4.84 -14.36 6.24
C GLU A 45 5.04 -14.24 4.72
N ALA A 46 4.49 -15.16 3.92
CA ALA A 46 4.54 -15.04 2.47
C ALA A 46 3.79 -13.79 1.98
N ILE A 47 2.58 -13.54 2.50
CA ILE A 47 1.78 -12.34 2.17
C ILE A 47 2.53 -11.07 2.58
N ARG A 48 3.19 -11.08 3.75
CA ARG A 48 4.04 -10.00 4.24
C ARG A 48 5.15 -9.67 3.26
N HIS A 49 5.93 -10.65 2.82
CA HIS A 49 7.03 -10.41 1.89
C HIS A 49 6.55 -9.81 0.57
N VAL A 50 5.39 -10.26 0.06
CA VAL A 50 4.78 -9.67 -1.14
C VAL A 50 4.37 -8.23 -0.89
N ASN A 51 3.71 -7.94 0.23
CA ASN A 51 3.28 -6.60 0.62
C ASN A 51 4.48 -5.64 0.77
N ASP A 52 5.56 -6.07 1.42
CA ASP A 52 6.77 -5.26 1.62
C ASP A 52 7.46 -4.95 0.29
N ALA A 53 7.56 -5.93 -0.61
CA ALA A 53 8.10 -5.72 -1.95
C ALA A 53 7.28 -4.70 -2.74
N LYS A 54 5.93 -4.75 -2.63
CA LYS A 54 5.05 -3.77 -3.27
C LYS A 54 5.17 -2.38 -2.66
N LEU A 55 5.29 -2.27 -1.34
CA LEU A 55 5.52 -0.99 -0.67
C LEU A 55 6.83 -0.34 -1.17
N GLN A 56 7.93 -1.09 -1.21
CA GLN A 56 9.23 -0.58 -1.70
C GLN A 56 9.17 -0.09 -3.15
N LEU A 57 8.49 -0.84 -4.02
CA LEU A 57 8.26 -0.45 -5.41
C LEU A 57 7.43 0.84 -5.50
N LEU A 58 6.31 0.90 -4.78
CA LEU A 58 5.42 2.08 -4.78
C LEU A 58 6.10 3.33 -4.21
N PHE A 59 6.92 3.21 -3.16
CA PHE A 59 7.72 4.34 -2.64
C PHE A 59 8.68 4.89 -3.70
N SER A 60 9.30 4.00 -4.47
CA SER A 60 10.20 4.37 -5.57
C SER A 60 9.43 5.05 -6.71
N GLU A 61 8.28 4.52 -7.09
CA GLU A 61 7.42 5.09 -8.14
C GLU A 61 6.86 6.47 -7.77
N VAL A 62 6.40 6.65 -6.52
CA VAL A 62 5.94 7.95 -6.02
C VAL A 62 7.07 8.97 -6.11
N SER A 63 8.26 8.59 -5.64
CA SER A 63 9.45 9.46 -5.65
C SER A 63 9.85 9.86 -7.07
N LEU A 64 9.89 8.90 -7.99
CA LEU A 64 10.19 9.14 -9.40
C LEU A 64 9.13 10.05 -10.06
N SER A 65 7.85 9.79 -9.81
CA SER A 65 6.75 10.54 -10.40
C SER A 65 6.77 12.02 -9.97
N PHE A 66 7.08 12.30 -8.70
CA PHE A 66 7.29 13.68 -8.26
C PHE A 66 8.52 14.33 -8.90
N LYS A 67 9.63 13.59 -9.04
CA LYS A 67 10.84 14.09 -9.70
C LYS A 67 10.58 14.46 -11.16
N GLU A 68 9.77 13.68 -11.86
CA GLU A 68 9.36 13.90 -13.26
C GLU A 68 8.20 14.90 -13.40
N LYS A 69 7.68 15.45 -12.27
CA LYS A 69 6.48 16.31 -12.23
C LYS A 69 5.24 15.64 -12.84
N ASN A 70 5.21 14.31 -12.87
CA ASN A 70 4.05 13.54 -13.31
C ASN A 70 3.09 13.35 -12.13
N PHE A 71 2.32 14.39 -11.83
CA PHE A 71 1.43 14.41 -10.67
C PHE A 71 0.27 13.42 -10.78
N ASN A 72 -0.18 13.10 -12.00
CA ASN A 72 -1.23 12.09 -12.18
C ASN A 72 -0.71 10.70 -11.78
N LYS A 73 0.50 10.33 -12.22
CA LYS A 73 1.15 9.08 -11.81
C LYS A 73 1.50 9.08 -10.33
N ALA A 74 2.01 10.20 -9.80
CA ALA A 74 2.28 10.34 -8.37
C ALA A 74 1.03 10.12 -7.52
N ARG A 75 -0.12 10.64 -7.97
CA ARG A 75 -1.43 10.44 -7.33
C ARG A 75 -1.86 8.98 -7.37
N GLU A 76 -1.76 8.32 -8.51
CA GLU A 76 -2.09 6.90 -8.66
C GLU A 76 -1.22 6.02 -7.75
N SER A 77 0.10 6.19 -7.79
CA SER A 77 1.03 5.44 -6.94
C SER A 77 0.82 5.75 -5.46
N LEU A 78 0.46 6.99 -5.08
CA LEU A 78 0.12 7.34 -3.69
C LEU A 78 -1.18 6.66 -3.23
N CYS A 79 -2.17 6.55 -4.11
CA CYS A 79 -3.42 5.85 -3.83
C CYS A 79 -3.16 4.37 -3.52
N LYS A 80 -2.42 3.70 -4.39
CA LYS A 80 -1.95 2.31 -4.19
C LYS A 80 -1.14 2.20 -2.89
N LEU A 81 -0.20 3.11 -2.64
CA LEU A 81 0.62 3.10 -1.43
C LEU A 81 -0.22 3.20 -0.15
N LYS A 82 -1.27 4.05 -0.13
CA LYS A 82 -2.18 4.18 1.03
C LYS A 82 -2.82 2.84 1.36
N TYR A 83 -3.19 2.10 0.33
CA TYR A 83 -3.81 0.81 0.51
C TYR A 83 -2.85 -0.26 1.03
N TYR A 84 -1.67 -0.42 0.43
CA TYR A 84 -0.68 -1.38 0.90
C TYR A 84 -0.16 -1.05 2.32
N VAL A 85 -0.15 0.22 2.73
CA VAL A 85 0.11 0.60 4.13
C VAL A 85 -1.02 0.14 5.07
N ASN A 86 -2.27 0.16 4.61
CA ASN A 86 -3.39 -0.38 5.39
C ASN A 86 -3.34 -1.91 5.47
N ILE A 87 -2.94 -2.60 4.40
CA ILE A 87 -2.64 -4.04 4.43
C ILE A 87 -1.55 -4.34 5.45
N ASP A 88 -0.42 -3.62 5.43
CA ASP A 88 0.67 -3.83 6.40
C ASP A 88 0.17 -3.71 7.84
N LYS A 89 -0.72 -2.75 8.12
CA LYS A 89 -1.35 -2.62 9.45
C LYS A 89 -2.22 -3.84 9.80
N LYS A 90 -2.94 -4.43 8.83
CA LYS A 90 -3.72 -5.65 9.05
C LYS A 90 -2.80 -6.85 9.31
N ILE A 91 -1.73 -6.98 8.51
CA ILE A 91 -0.72 -8.02 8.68
C ILE A 91 -0.12 -7.97 10.07
N ARG A 92 0.30 -6.80 10.55
CA ARG A 92 0.85 -6.62 11.91
C ARG A 92 -0.09 -7.10 13.01
N LYS A 93 -1.39 -6.81 12.88
CA LYS A 93 -2.39 -7.30 13.85
C LYS A 93 -2.50 -8.82 13.83
N MET A 94 -2.48 -9.43 12.64
CA MET A 94 -2.50 -10.89 12.53
C MET A 94 -1.20 -11.50 13.06
N GLU A 95 -0.04 -10.87 12.84
CA GLU A 95 1.24 -11.29 13.43
C GLU A 95 1.15 -11.30 14.97
N GLU A 96 0.56 -10.26 15.57
CA GLU A 96 0.28 -10.20 17.02
C GLU A 96 -0.65 -11.35 17.47
N ASP A 97 -1.74 -11.62 16.73
CA ASP A 97 -2.68 -12.71 17.03
C ASP A 97 -2.02 -14.10 16.95
N PHE A 98 -1.06 -14.27 16.04
CA PHE A 98 -0.26 -15.50 15.91
C PHE A 98 0.95 -15.55 16.87
N GLY A 99 1.23 -14.48 17.62
CA GLY A 99 2.41 -14.40 18.50
C GLY A 99 3.74 -14.31 17.76
N ILE A 100 3.74 -13.78 16.53
CA ILE A 100 4.92 -13.57 15.70
C ILE A 100 5.55 -12.21 16.03
N SER A 101 6.86 -12.17 16.23
CA SER A 101 7.62 -10.92 16.37
C SER A 101 8.38 -10.66 15.06
N ARG A 102 8.27 -9.44 14.52
CA ARG A 102 9.07 -9.00 13.38
C ARG A 102 10.49 -8.68 13.86
N ASP A 103 11.48 -9.29 13.24
CA ASP A 103 12.86 -8.79 13.29
C ASP A 103 12.93 -7.60 12.30
N ASP A 104 12.98 -6.38 12.84
CA ASP A 104 13.17 -5.13 12.09
C ASP A 104 14.64 -4.94 11.64
#